data_AF-A0A2R6H1B1-F1
#
_entry.id   AF-A0A2R6H1B1-F1
#
_cell.length_a   1.000
_cell.length_b   1.000
_cell.length_c   1.000
_cell.angle_alpha   90.00
_cell.angle_beta   90.00
_cell.angle_gamma   90.00
#
_symmetry.space_group_name_H-M   'P 1'
#
loop_
_entity.id
_entity.type
_entity.pdbx_description
1 polymer ?
#
loop_
_entity_poly.entity_id
_entity_poly.type
_entity_poly.pdbx_seq_one_letter_code
_entity_poly.pdbx_strand_id
1 'polypeptide(L)'
;MDDSHLDVFAEDYPDSAASYYQMKTKAALALEDDRAAQFNRSLKKHVDRLPDPTQYWQQIPVFYQAVVDGDAATAQSAFDDVYDYYAGNNPDADDPRWYVFEPPCALLILARKHGIDITVPSDRLPEAFLREHGPEDDLELAVDVGGTQTMSHVGRFEIERDDDGTPVIAAIMYHSGAGEVHASDVPDRDAGQLLSDAWIEAALEEADWRDHYDDAPVDAAREAFENGTLLRKLVVLQDRTDGGTFDESLADLPIDKIDLRKGAGRRN
;
A
#
# COMPACT_ATOMS: atom_id res chain seq x y z
N MET A 1 3.43 18.43 25.96
CA MET A 1 4.86 18.32 26.27
C MET A 1 5.58 19.00 25.12
N ASP A 2 6.45 19.97 25.39
CA ASP A 2 7.18 20.76 24.39
C ASP A 2 8.28 19.89 23.77
N ASP A 3 8.25 19.68 22.45
CA ASP A 3 9.17 18.83 21.66
C ASP A 3 10.68 19.05 21.87
N SER A 4 11.09 20.11 22.59
CA SER A 4 12.49 20.39 22.96
C SER A 4 13.21 19.24 23.66
N HIS A 5 12.52 18.45 24.49
CA HIS A 5 13.07 17.26 25.15
C HIS A 5 13.54 16.16 24.19
N LEU A 6 13.04 16.08 22.95
CA LEU A 6 13.53 15.13 21.94
C LEU A 6 14.75 15.66 21.19
N ASP A 7 14.96 16.98 21.14
CA ASP A 7 16.15 17.59 20.55
C ASP A 7 17.40 17.37 21.42
N VAL A 8 17.23 17.20 22.75
CA VAL A 8 18.32 16.84 23.68
C VAL A 8 18.94 15.49 23.35
N PHE A 9 18.14 14.53 22.87
CA PHE A 9 18.65 13.21 22.49
C PHE A 9 19.32 13.21 21.11
N ALA A 10 19.02 14.17 20.24
CA ALA A 10 19.58 14.21 18.88
C ALA A 10 21.07 14.60 18.85
N GLU A 11 21.59 15.27 19.88
CA GLU A 11 23.01 15.62 20.00
C GLU A 11 23.88 14.44 20.51
N ASP A 12 23.28 13.49 21.24
CA ASP A 12 23.98 12.35 21.84
C ASP A 12 24.21 11.16 20.88
N TYR A 13 23.59 11.18 19.69
CA TYR A 13 23.82 10.20 18.63
C TYR A 13 24.69 10.83 17.51
N PRO A 14 26.01 10.61 17.52
CA PRO A 14 26.92 11.15 16.51
C PRO A 14 26.61 10.65 15.09
N ASP A 15 25.88 9.54 14.96
CA ASP A 15 25.49 8.91 13.69
C ASP A 15 24.14 9.42 13.15
N SER A 16 24.10 10.73 12.97
CA SER A 16 23.26 11.46 12.01
C SER A 16 21.98 12.10 12.56
N ALA A 17 22.15 13.27 13.16
CA ALA A 17 21.07 14.25 13.31
C ALA A 17 20.35 14.55 11.97
N ALA A 18 21.01 14.37 10.82
CA ALA A 18 20.35 14.45 9.51
C ALA A 18 19.29 13.32 9.35
N SER A 19 19.58 12.09 9.74
CA SER A 19 18.61 10.98 9.71
C SER A 19 17.42 11.25 10.64
N TYR A 20 17.68 11.79 11.83
CA TYR A 20 16.62 12.19 12.76
C TYR A 20 15.67 13.23 12.15
N TYR A 21 16.22 14.33 11.60
CA TYR A 21 15.41 15.37 10.99
C TYR A 21 14.79 14.94 9.65
N GLN A 22 15.38 14.00 8.93
CA GLN A 22 14.76 13.36 7.77
C GLN A 22 13.47 12.65 8.18
N MET A 23 13.52 11.81 9.22
CA MET A 23 12.35 11.07 9.70
C MET A 23 11.26 12.01 10.25
N LYS A 24 11.64 13.05 11.01
CA LYS A 24 10.70 14.09 11.46
C LYS A 24 10.03 14.83 10.30
N THR A 25 10.80 15.22 9.29
CA THR A 25 10.27 15.93 8.11
C THR A 25 9.31 15.04 7.33
N LYS A 26 9.70 13.78 7.08
CA LYS A 26 8.87 12.77 6.41
C LYS A 26 7.55 12.56 7.15
N ALA A 27 7.58 12.36 8.46
CA ALA A 27 6.39 12.19 9.28
C ALA A 27 5.50 13.44 9.28
N ALA A 28 6.09 14.64 9.38
CA ALA A 28 5.35 15.89 9.33
C ALA A 28 4.63 16.09 7.98
N LEU A 29 5.29 15.80 6.85
CA LEU A 29 4.65 15.85 5.53
C LEU A 29 3.52 14.81 5.39
N ALA A 30 3.73 13.60 5.90
CA ALA A 30 2.73 12.53 5.89
C ALA A 30 1.52 12.84 6.78
N LEU A 31 1.70 13.64 7.83
CA LEU A 31 0.65 14.07 8.75
C LEU A 31 0.09 15.47 8.43
N GLU A 32 0.55 16.11 7.34
CA GLU A 32 0.19 17.50 6.99
C GLU A 32 0.45 18.50 8.13
N ASP A 33 1.52 18.28 8.89
CA ASP A 33 1.92 19.14 10.00
C ASP A 33 2.64 20.40 9.46
N ASP A 34 2.13 21.59 9.82
CA ASP A 34 2.69 22.91 9.46
C ASP A 34 4.19 23.06 9.79
N ARG A 35 4.71 22.22 10.69
CA ARG A 35 6.13 22.21 11.08
C ARG A 35 7.03 21.48 10.09
N ALA A 36 6.50 20.85 9.03
CA ALA A 36 7.29 20.16 8.01
C ALA A 36 8.43 21.05 7.47
N ALA A 37 8.13 22.30 7.12
CA ALA A 37 9.13 23.27 6.66
C ALA A 37 10.21 23.58 7.71
N GLN A 38 9.85 23.59 9.00
CA GLN A 38 10.80 23.78 10.09
C GLN A 38 11.74 22.59 10.23
N PHE A 39 11.19 21.37 10.24
CA PHE A 39 12.00 20.16 10.32
C PHE A 39 12.92 20.02 9.11
N ASN A 40 12.46 20.38 7.90
CA ASN A 40 13.28 20.36 6.70
C ASN A 40 14.46 21.35 6.77
N ARG A 41 14.26 22.55 7.34
CA ARG A 41 15.36 23.49 7.59
C ARG A 41 16.39 22.92 8.55
N SER A 42 15.97 22.21 9.59
CA SER A 42 16.88 21.53 10.50
C SER A 42 17.62 20.39 9.80
N LEU A 43 16.94 19.57 9.00
CA LEU A 43 17.56 18.54 8.16
C LEU A 43 18.67 19.14 7.30
N LYS A 44 18.36 20.19 6.53
CA LYS A 44 19.35 20.87 5.67
C LYS A 44 20.56 21.34 6.46
N LYS A 45 20.36 21.99 7.61
CA LYS A 45 21.44 22.45 8.49
C LYS A 45 22.37 21.32 8.93
N HIS A 46 21.83 20.11 9.16
CA HIS A 46 22.62 18.96 9.57
C HIS A 46 23.31 18.26 8.38
N VAL A 47 22.67 18.22 7.21
CA VAL A 47 23.29 17.77 5.95
C VAL A 47 24.49 18.66 5.58
N ASP A 48 24.36 19.98 5.66
CA ASP A 48 25.42 20.94 5.31
C ASP A 48 26.66 20.83 6.24
N ARG A 49 26.56 20.09 7.35
CA ARG A 49 27.66 19.81 8.30
C ARG A 49 28.35 18.49 8.04
N LEU A 50 27.82 17.65 7.15
CA LEU A 50 28.46 16.39 6.78
C LEU A 50 29.73 16.70 5.97
N PRO A 51 30.85 15.99 6.21
CA PRO A 51 32.12 16.27 5.52
C PRO A 51 32.09 15.89 4.03
N ASP A 52 31.27 14.91 3.66
CA ASP A 52 31.04 14.48 2.27
C ASP A 52 29.62 13.91 2.15
N PRO A 53 28.59 14.77 2.08
CA PRO A 53 27.23 14.30 1.93
C PRO A 53 27.08 13.66 0.54
N THR A 54 26.69 12.40 0.51
CA THR A 54 26.32 11.70 -0.72
C THR A 54 25.24 12.48 -1.48
N GLN A 55 25.10 12.23 -2.79
CA GLN A 55 24.05 12.86 -3.62
C GLN A 55 22.67 12.72 -2.96
N TYR A 56 22.37 11.56 -2.37
CA TYR A 56 21.19 11.34 -1.53
C TYR A 56 20.96 12.43 -0.47
N TRP A 57 21.96 12.68 0.37
CA TRP A 57 21.84 13.65 1.47
C TRP A 57 21.65 15.07 0.97
N GLN A 58 22.22 15.41 -0.19
CA GLN A 58 22.09 16.74 -0.79
C GLN A 58 20.68 17.00 -1.34
N GLN A 59 20.01 15.95 -1.84
CA GLN A 59 18.78 16.09 -2.62
C GLN A 59 17.50 15.92 -1.81
N ILE A 60 17.52 15.12 -0.74
CA ILE A 60 16.32 14.94 0.10
C ILE A 60 15.75 16.24 0.68
N PRO A 61 16.55 17.18 1.21
CA PRO A 61 16.01 18.43 1.73
C PRO A 61 15.39 19.29 0.62
N VAL A 62 15.92 19.18 -0.61
CA VAL A 62 15.39 19.86 -1.81
C VAL A 62 14.03 19.27 -2.16
N PHE A 63 13.93 17.94 -2.21
CA PHE A 63 12.67 17.24 -2.48
C PHE A 63 11.58 17.64 -1.48
N TYR A 64 11.86 17.55 -0.17
CA TYR A 64 10.87 17.90 0.84
C TYR A 64 10.45 19.36 0.79
N GLN A 65 11.36 20.27 0.45
CA GLN A 65 11.01 21.68 0.28
C GLN A 65 10.10 21.88 -0.94
N ALA A 66 10.40 21.21 -2.05
CA ALA A 66 9.57 21.26 -3.25
C ALA A 66 8.16 20.70 -2.99
N VAL A 67 8.03 19.66 -2.15
CA VAL A 67 6.72 19.17 -1.70
C VAL A 67 5.97 20.23 -0.90
N VAL A 68 6.63 20.89 0.06
CA VAL A 68 6.02 21.99 0.84
C VAL A 68 5.58 23.14 -0.07
N ASP A 69 6.38 23.47 -1.08
CA ASP A 69 6.16 24.61 -1.96
C ASP A 69 5.21 24.30 -3.13
N GLY A 70 4.80 23.04 -3.31
CA GLY A 70 4.01 22.60 -4.47
C GLY A 70 4.77 22.68 -5.79
N ASP A 71 6.10 22.63 -5.77
CA ASP A 71 6.97 22.78 -6.94
C ASP A 71 7.29 21.42 -7.57
N ALA A 72 6.46 21.00 -8.52
CA ALA A 72 6.60 19.70 -9.20
C ALA A 72 7.94 19.53 -9.93
N ALA A 73 8.44 20.58 -10.58
CA ALA A 73 9.67 20.48 -11.38
C ALA A 73 10.89 20.27 -10.49
N THR A 74 10.98 21.00 -9.37
CA THR A 74 12.06 20.81 -8.39
C THR A 74 11.93 19.48 -7.65
N ALA A 75 10.70 19.06 -7.32
CA ALA A 75 10.46 17.76 -6.68
C ALA A 75 10.91 16.60 -7.59
N GLN A 76 10.56 16.65 -8.87
CA GLN A 76 10.98 15.65 -9.84
C GLN A 76 12.51 15.62 -10.01
N SER A 77 13.15 16.77 -10.21
CA SER A 77 14.61 16.82 -10.39
C SER A 77 15.37 16.26 -9.17
N ALA A 78 14.93 16.59 -7.96
CA ALA A 78 15.55 16.08 -6.74
C ALA A 78 15.29 14.58 -6.57
N PHE A 79 14.12 14.10 -6.97
CA PHE A 79 13.78 12.67 -6.97
C PHE A 79 14.66 11.87 -7.94
N ASP A 80 14.83 12.36 -9.18
CA ASP A 80 15.68 11.71 -10.19
C ASP A 80 17.13 11.58 -9.71
N ASP A 81 17.67 12.61 -9.05
CA ASP A 81 19.02 12.57 -8.49
C ASP A 81 19.15 11.55 -7.33
N VAL A 82 18.12 11.40 -6.49
CA VAL A 82 18.09 10.37 -5.44
C VAL A 82 17.99 8.98 -6.07
N TYR A 83 17.15 8.81 -7.08
CA TYR A 83 17.01 7.55 -7.81
C TYR A 83 18.34 7.13 -8.46
N ASP A 84 19.01 8.04 -9.17
CA ASP A 84 20.28 7.77 -9.85
C ASP A 84 21.39 7.38 -8.86
N TYR A 85 21.41 7.98 -7.65
CA TYR A 85 22.29 7.55 -6.57
C TYR A 85 22.05 6.08 -6.20
N TYR A 86 20.80 5.68 -6.01
CA TYR A 86 20.49 4.29 -5.66
C TYR A 86 20.78 3.33 -6.81
N ALA A 87 20.29 3.61 -8.02
CA ALA A 87 20.56 2.80 -9.21
C ALA A 87 22.07 2.61 -9.46
N GLY A 88 22.86 3.67 -9.30
CA GLY A 88 24.32 3.62 -9.44
C GLY A 88 25.04 2.78 -8.38
N ASN A 89 24.39 2.45 -7.27
CA ASN A 89 24.91 1.54 -6.23
C ASN A 89 24.54 0.07 -6.48
N ASN A 90 23.92 -0.26 -7.63
CA ASN A 90 23.50 -1.61 -8.01
C ASN A 90 22.74 -2.34 -6.88
N PRO A 91 21.56 -1.85 -6.45
CA PRO A 91 20.71 -2.60 -5.54
C PRO A 91 20.39 -3.95 -6.16
N ASP A 92 20.24 -4.97 -5.32
CA ASP A 92 19.80 -6.28 -5.78
C ASP A 92 18.40 -6.13 -6.39
N ALA A 93 18.27 -6.44 -7.68
CA ALA A 93 17.04 -6.25 -8.43
C ALA A 93 15.90 -7.16 -7.93
N ASP A 94 16.25 -8.25 -7.24
CA ASP A 94 15.32 -9.27 -6.77
C ASP A 94 14.97 -9.13 -5.27
N ASP A 95 15.53 -8.14 -4.55
CA ASP A 95 15.21 -7.90 -3.14
C ASP A 95 14.24 -6.70 -3.01
N PRO A 96 12.93 -6.94 -2.81
CA PRO A 96 11.90 -5.90 -2.77
C PRO A 96 12.08 -4.92 -1.61
N ARG A 97 12.94 -5.22 -0.62
CA ARG A 97 13.26 -4.26 0.45
C ARG A 97 14.02 -3.05 -0.09
N TRP A 98 14.74 -3.20 -1.20
CA TRP A 98 15.35 -2.08 -1.95
C TRP A 98 14.31 -1.22 -2.71
N TYR A 99 13.02 -1.53 -2.62
CA TYR A 99 11.96 -0.75 -3.27
C TYR A 99 10.84 -0.37 -2.29
N VAL A 100 10.47 -1.23 -1.34
CA VAL A 100 9.39 -0.94 -0.38
C VAL A 100 9.89 -0.11 0.81
N PHE A 101 11.14 -0.30 1.24
CA PHE A 101 11.74 0.48 2.33
C PHE A 101 12.60 1.65 1.84
N GLU A 102 12.78 1.81 0.53
CA GLU A 102 13.69 2.80 0.00
C GLU A 102 13.07 4.21 -0.08
N PRO A 103 13.85 5.26 0.28
CA PRO A 103 13.42 6.65 0.25
C PRO A 103 12.75 7.10 -1.05
N PRO A 104 13.18 6.75 -2.28
CA PRO A 104 12.49 7.16 -3.51
C PRO A 104 10.99 6.86 -3.48
N CYS A 105 10.63 5.66 -3.08
CA CYS A 105 9.27 5.14 -3.12
C CYS A 105 8.36 5.88 -2.14
N ALA A 106 8.90 6.21 -0.97
CA ALA A 106 8.21 7.06 -0.02
C ALA A 106 8.08 8.52 -0.48
N LEU A 107 9.06 9.03 -1.23
CA LEU A 107 9.01 10.38 -1.81
C LEU A 107 7.92 10.48 -2.88
N LEU A 108 7.73 9.44 -3.72
CA LEU A 108 6.64 9.35 -4.69
C LEU A 108 5.26 9.42 -4.02
N ILE A 109 5.04 8.60 -2.99
CA ILE A 109 3.79 8.59 -2.22
C ILE A 109 3.52 9.97 -1.60
N LEU A 110 4.57 10.61 -1.06
CA LEU A 110 4.46 11.95 -0.48
C LEU A 110 4.10 13.00 -1.52
N ALA A 111 4.74 13.02 -2.70
CA ALA A 111 4.40 13.99 -3.75
C ALA A 111 2.95 13.84 -4.21
N ARG A 112 2.50 12.60 -4.43
CA ARG A 112 1.11 12.31 -4.83
C ARG A 112 0.11 12.78 -3.78
N LYS A 113 0.37 12.53 -2.49
CA LYS A 113 -0.47 13.01 -1.38
C LYS A 113 -0.67 14.53 -1.41
N HIS A 114 0.36 15.28 -1.82
CA HIS A 114 0.34 16.74 -1.91
C HIS A 114 -0.15 17.26 -3.28
N GLY A 115 -0.73 16.41 -4.11
CA GLY A 115 -1.25 16.79 -5.43
C GLY A 115 -0.16 17.16 -6.45
N ILE A 116 1.08 16.76 -6.18
CA ILE A 116 2.23 17.01 -7.04
C ILE A 116 2.42 15.80 -7.93
N ASP A 117 2.05 15.97 -9.21
CA ASP A 117 2.28 14.96 -10.23
C ASP A 117 3.75 15.00 -10.69
N ILE A 118 4.55 14.09 -10.14
CA ILE A 118 5.93 13.82 -10.58
C ILE A 118 6.01 12.58 -11.48
N THR A 119 4.86 11.99 -11.83
CA THR A 119 4.78 10.85 -12.75
C THR A 119 4.79 11.35 -14.19
N VAL A 120 5.94 11.86 -14.63
CA VAL A 120 6.22 11.89 -16.06
C VAL A 120 6.33 10.43 -16.54
N PRO A 121 5.84 10.06 -17.74
CA PRO A 121 6.12 8.74 -18.30
C PRO A 121 7.64 8.56 -18.38
N SER A 122 8.15 7.76 -17.44
CA SER A 122 9.56 7.53 -17.19
C SER A 122 9.76 6.03 -17.20
N ASP A 123 10.67 5.57 -18.06
CA ASP A 123 11.14 4.20 -18.15
C ASP A 123 11.90 3.72 -16.88
N ARG A 124 12.07 4.63 -15.91
CA ARG A 124 12.76 4.40 -14.64
C ARG A 124 11.81 4.14 -13.47
N LEU A 125 10.51 4.36 -13.63
CA LEU A 125 9.53 4.07 -12.58
C LEU A 125 9.27 2.56 -12.57
N PRO A 126 9.62 1.81 -11.50
CA PRO A 126 9.26 0.40 -11.42
C PRO A 126 7.74 0.25 -11.54
N GLU A 127 7.27 -0.72 -12.33
CA GLU A 127 5.83 -0.94 -12.56
C GLU A 127 5.05 -1.08 -11.24
N ALA A 128 5.69 -1.53 -10.15
CA ALA A 128 5.14 -1.57 -8.81
C ALA A 128 4.56 -0.22 -8.31
N PHE A 129 5.07 0.92 -8.78
CA PHE A 129 4.58 2.27 -8.43
C PHE A 129 3.47 2.79 -9.36
N LEU A 130 3.27 2.15 -10.51
CA LEU A 130 2.14 2.44 -11.41
C LEU A 130 0.87 1.69 -10.99
N ARG A 131 0.98 0.77 -10.03
CA ARG A 131 -0.13 -0.06 -9.55
C ARG A 131 -1.04 0.75 -8.63
N GLU A 132 -2.33 0.51 -8.82
CA GLU A 132 -3.48 1.22 -8.28
C GLU A 132 -3.31 1.64 -6.81
N HIS A 133 -3.74 2.86 -6.46
CA HIS A 133 -4.14 3.12 -5.07
C HIS A 133 -5.45 2.36 -4.86
N GLY A 134 -5.54 1.56 -3.79
CA GLY A 134 -6.84 1.12 -3.29
C GLY A 134 -7.78 2.34 -3.23
N PRO A 135 -8.97 2.29 -3.84
CA PRO A 135 -9.91 3.40 -3.86
C PRO A 135 -10.13 3.99 -2.46
N GLU A 136 -10.15 5.33 -2.36
CA GLU A 136 -10.50 6.04 -1.12
C GLU A 136 -11.90 5.66 -0.58
N ASP A 137 -12.74 5.05 -1.43
CA ASP A 137 -14.09 4.59 -1.13
C ASP A 137 -14.17 3.19 -0.51
N ASP A 138 -13.03 2.52 -0.26
CA ASP A 138 -13.03 1.24 0.45
C ASP A 138 -13.44 1.46 1.91
N LEU A 139 -14.71 1.15 2.21
CA LEU A 139 -15.28 1.11 3.55
C LEU A 139 -14.33 0.34 4.49
N GLU A 140 -13.75 1.05 5.45
CA GLU A 140 -13.03 0.44 6.56
C GLU A 140 -14.03 -0.30 7.45
N LEU A 141 -14.02 -1.63 7.39
CA LEU A 141 -14.88 -2.46 8.21
C LEU A 141 -14.10 -3.05 9.38
N ALA A 142 -14.62 -2.89 10.59
CA ALA A 142 -14.17 -3.64 11.75
C ALA A 142 -14.74 -5.06 11.65
N VAL A 143 -13.94 -6.01 11.13
CA VAL A 143 -14.32 -7.41 11.02
C VAL A 143 -13.83 -8.16 12.26
N ASP A 144 -14.74 -8.88 12.93
CA ASP A 144 -14.39 -9.79 14.02
C ASP A 144 -14.10 -11.18 13.44
N VAL A 145 -12.82 -11.57 13.43
CA VAL A 145 -12.38 -12.92 13.07
C VAL A 145 -11.85 -13.59 14.33
N GLY A 146 -12.66 -14.46 14.94
CA GLY A 146 -12.23 -15.26 16.09
C GLY A 146 -11.90 -14.46 17.36
N GLY A 147 -12.53 -13.30 17.57
CA GLY A 147 -12.30 -12.43 18.73
C GLY A 147 -11.22 -11.37 18.52
N THR A 148 -10.67 -11.26 17.30
CA THR A 148 -9.73 -10.20 16.92
C THR A 148 -10.43 -9.24 15.98
N GLN A 149 -10.48 -7.95 16.36
CA GLN A 149 -10.98 -6.89 15.49
C GLN A 149 -9.89 -6.49 14.50
N THR A 150 -10.12 -6.75 13.21
CA THR A 150 -9.22 -6.38 12.13
C THR A 150 -9.90 -5.35 11.24
N MET A 151 -9.14 -4.33 10.83
CA MET A 151 -9.55 -3.36 9.82
C MET A 151 -9.42 -4.01 8.44
N SER A 152 -10.51 -4.13 7.69
CA SER A 152 -10.50 -4.67 6.33
C SER A 152 -10.98 -3.63 5.33
N HIS A 153 -10.17 -3.37 4.31
CA HIS A 153 -10.60 -2.67 3.10
C HIS A 153 -11.43 -3.63 2.25
N VAL A 154 -12.49 -3.13 1.60
CA VAL A 154 -13.26 -3.89 0.60
C VAL A 154 -12.30 -4.19 -0.56
N GLY A 155 -12.30 -5.41 -1.12
CA GLY A 155 -11.28 -5.81 -2.12
C GLY A 155 -9.99 -6.37 -1.52
N ARG A 156 -9.91 -6.51 -0.19
CA ARG A 156 -8.94 -7.40 0.46
C ARG A 156 -9.22 -8.84 0.08
N PHE A 157 -8.15 -9.61 -0.07
CA PHE A 157 -8.21 -11.04 -0.30
C PHE A 157 -7.39 -11.78 0.75
N GLU A 158 -7.72 -13.05 0.95
CA GLU A 158 -6.98 -13.97 1.81
C GLU A 158 -6.56 -15.19 1.00
N ILE A 159 -5.33 -15.65 1.20
CA ILE A 159 -4.88 -16.94 0.67
C ILE A 159 -5.06 -17.97 1.78
N GLU A 160 -5.97 -18.91 1.56
CA GLU A 160 -6.29 -19.98 2.50
C GLU A 160 -6.19 -21.35 1.82
N ARG A 161 -6.42 -22.41 2.61
CA ARG A 161 -6.54 -23.78 2.09
C ARG A 161 -7.94 -24.29 2.40
N ASP A 162 -8.52 -24.97 1.43
CA ASP A 162 -9.75 -25.74 1.64
C ASP A 162 -9.48 -26.99 2.50
N ASP A 163 -10.54 -27.68 2.91
CA ASP A 163 -10.45 -28.88 3.77
C ASP A 163 -9.58 -30.00 3.19
N ASP A 164 -9.48 -30.09 1.86
CA ASP A 164 -8.64 -31.06 1.14
C ASP A 164 -7.22 -30.55 0.83
N GLY A 165 -6.90 -29.33 1.25
CA GLY A 165 -5.61 -28.68 1.06
C GLY A 165 -5.48 -27.86 -0.22
N THR A 166 -6.52 -27.81 -1.06
CA THR A 166 -6.55 -27.01 -2.29
C THR A 166 -6.35 -25.52 -1.97
N PRO A 167 -5.45 -24.81 -2.67
CA PRO A 167 -5.30 -23.37 -2.51
C PRO A 167 -6.60 -22.63 -2.87
N VAL A 168 -6.97 -21.67 -2.02
CA VAL A 168 -8.15 -20.83 -2.18
C VAL A 168 -7.70 -19.37 -2.10
N ILE A 169 -8.17 -18.56 -3.04
CA ILE A 169 -8.12 -17.10 -2.90
C ILE A 169 -9.52 -16.59 -2.55
N ALA A 170 -9.65 -16.00 -1.38
CA ALA A 170 -10.91 -15.55 -0.81
C ALA A 170 -10.99 -14.02 -0.90
N ALA A 171 -11.78 -13.50 -1.83
CA ALA A 171 -12.00 -12.07 -1.97
C ALA A 171 -13.17 -11.59 -1.09
N ILE A 172 -13.00 -10.46 -0.41
CA ILE A 172 -13.98 -9.96 0.55
C ILE A 172 -14.71 -8.74 -0.03
N MET A 173 -16.04 -8.80 -0.03
CA MET A 173 -16.91 -7.68 -0.39
C MET A 173 -17.91 -7.36 0.73
N TYR A 174 -18.42 -6.13 0.71
CA TYR A 174 -19.48 -5.69 1.59
C TYR A 174 -20.81 -5.57 0.83
N HIS A 175 -21.91 -5.99 1.47
CA HIS A 175 -23.25 -5.78 0.98
C HIS A 175 -24.17 -5.33 2.12
N SER A 176 -25.00 -4.32 1.89
CA SER A 176 -25.89 -3.77 2.94
C SER A 176 -26.94 -4.77 3.45
N GLY A 177 -27.23 -5.82 2.68
CA GLY A 177 -28.27 -6.81 2.98
C GLY A 177 -29.70 -6.32 2.73
N ALA A 178 -29.88 -5.15 2.09
CA ALA A 178 -31.20 -4.62 1.75
C ALA A 178 -31.93 -5.41 0.64
N GLY A 179 -31.23 -6.31 -0.05
CA GLY A 179 -31.73 -7.15 -1.14
C GLY A 179 -30.84 -8.37 -1.38
N GLU A 180 -31.10 -9.07 -2.48
CA GLU A 180 -30.22 -10.13 -3.01
C GLU A 180 -28.88 -9.56 -3.42
N VAL A 181 -27.83 -10.38 -3.34
CA VAL A 181 -26.52 -10.05 -3.90
C VAL A 181 -26.52 -10.49 -5.35
N HIS A 182 -26.30 -9.55 -6.26
CA HIS A 182 -26.21 -9.75 -7.71
C HIS A 182 -24.76 -9.71 -8.18
N ALA A 183 -24.51 -10.23 -9.39
CA ALA A 183 -23.20 -10.09 -10.03
C ALA A 183 -22.77 -8.64 -10.23
N SER A 184 -23.73 -7.71 -10.43
CA SER A 184 -23.47 -6.28 -10.52
C SER A 184 -23.02 -5.64 -9.20
N ASP A 185 -23.24 -6.33 -8.07
CA ASP A 185 -22.80 -5.85 -6.76
C ASP A 185 -21.35 -6.28 -6.48
N VAL A 186 -20.80 -7.22 -7.24
CA VAL A 186 -19.40 -7.63 -7.14
C VAL A 186 -18.53 -6.49 -7.66
N PRO A 187 -17.64 -5.92 -6.82
CA PRO A 187 -16.88 -4.72 -7.17
C PRO A 187 -16.03 -4.90 -8.43
N ASP A 188 -16.00 -3.87 -9.25
CA ASP A 188 -15.02 -3.72 -10.33
C ASP A 188 -13.84 -2.87 -9.84
N ARG A 189 -12.64 -3.22 -10.27
CA ARG A 189 -11.36 -2.56 -9.90
C ARG A 189 -10.59 -2.25 -11.19
N ASP A 190 -9.51 -1.47 -11.15
CA ASP A 190 -8.76 -1.21 -12.39
C ASP A 190 -8.14 -2.50 -12.98
N ALA A 191 -7.81 -3.47 -12.13
CA ALA A 191 -7.40 -4.82 -12.55
C ALA A 191 -8.57 -5.72 -13.03
N GLY A 192 -9.79 -5.19 -13.02
CA GLY A 192 -11.03 -5.88 -13.40
C GLY A 192 -11.87 -6.33 -12.22
N GLN A 193 -12.97 -7.02 -12.53
CA GLN A 193 -13.95 -7.46 -11.55
C GLN A 193 -13.33 -8.41 -10.53
N LEU A 194 -13.74 -8.29 -9.27
CA LEU A 194 -13.30 -9.16 -8.17
C LEU A 194 -13.41 -10.65 -8.57
N LEU A 195 -12.34 -11.42 -8.34
CA LEU A 195 -12.20 -12.84 -8.72
C LEU A 195 -12.11 -13.14 -10.23
N SER A 196 -12.11 -12.13 -11.11
CA SER A 196 -11.73 -12.31 -12.52
C SER A 196 -10.25 -12.68 -12.64
N ASP A 197 -9.84 -13.29 -13.75
CA ASP A 197 -8.46 -13.72 -13.97
C ASP A 197 -7.45 -12.57 -13.80
N ALA A 198 -7.75 -11.42 -14.39
CA ALA A 198 -6.92 -10.22 -14.30
C ALA A 198 -6.82 -9.70 -12.85
N TRP A 199 -7.90 -9.80 -12.07
CA TRP A 199 -7.86 -9.44 -10.66
C TRP A 199 -7.07 -10.46 -9.83
N ILE A 200 -7.17 -11.78 -10.11
CA ILE A 200 -6.39 -12.81 -9.41
C ILE A 200 -4.90 -12.62 -9.65
N GLU A 201 -4.49 -12.33 -10.90
CA GLU A 201 -3.09 -12.03 -11.24
C GLU A 201 -2.57 -10.86 -10.39
N ALA A 202 -3.31 -9.75 -10.37
CA ALA A 202 -2.97 -8.58 -9.57
C ALA A 202 -2.93 -8.90 -8.06
N ALA A 203 -3.87 -9.70 -7.55
CA ALA A 203 -3.91 -10.10 -6.15
C ALA A 203 -2.74 -11.01 -5.75
N LEU A 204 -2.36 -11.99 -6.57
CA LEU A 204 -1.23 -12.87 -6.28
C LEU A 204 0.11 -12.13 -6.39
N GLU A 205 0.23 -11.19 -7.32
CA GLU A 205 1.35 -10.25 -7.32
C GLU A 205 1.35 -9.38 -6.07
N GLU A 206 0.18 -8.95 -5.58
CA GLU A 206 0.08 -8.21 -4.33
C GLU A 206 0.52 -9.00 -3.11
N ALA A 207 0.14 -10.27 -3.05
CA ALA A 207 0.50 -11.17 -1.95
C ALA A 207 2.02 -11.42 -1.89
N ASP A 208 2.68 -11.44 -3.04
CA ASP A 208 4.11 -11.72 -3.18
C ASP A 208 4.99 -10.60 -2.60
N TRP A 209 4.54 -9.34 -2.67
CA TRP A 209 5.31 -8.21 -2.12
C TRP A 209 4.87 -7.77 -0.72
N ARG A 210 3.64 -8.10 -0.30
CA ARG A 210 3.18 -7.83 1.07
C ARG A 210 3.76 -8.89 2.01
N ASP A 211 4.58 -8.45 2.96
CA ASP A 211 5.16 -9.23 4.09
C ASP A 211 4.09 -9.80 5.08
N HIS A 212 2.85 -9.98 4.62
CA HIS A 212 1.70 -10.48 5.36
C HIS A 212 1.48 -11.99 5.14
N TYR A 213 1.93 -12.54 4.01
CA TYR A 213 1.85 -13.96 3.71
C TYR A 213 3.25 -14.58 3.68
N ASP A 214 3.37 -15.81 4.19
CA ASP A 214 4.55 -16.63 3.93
C ASP A 214 4.60 -16.94 2.42
N ASP A 215 5.80 -16.99 1.83
CA ASP A 215 6.02 -17.27 0.40
C ASP A 215 5.33 -18.57 -0.05
N ALA A 216 5.34 -19.61 0.79
CA ALA A 216 4.84 -20.93 0.44
C ALA A 216 3.32 -21.00 0.12
N PRO A 217 2.41 -20.37 0.89
CA PRO A 217 1.02 -20.16 0.49
C PRO A 217 0.84 -19.41 -0.84
N VAL A 218 1.63 -18.36 -1.09
CA VAL A 218 1.53 -17.54 -2.31
C VAL A 218 1.95 -18.34 -3.53
N ASP A 219 3.10 -19.02 -3.45
CA ASP A 219 3.61 -19.91 -4.51
C ASP A 219 2.60 -21.01 -4.86
N ALA A 220 2.01 -21.64 -3.85
CA ALA A 220 1.01 -22.68 -4.06
C ALA A 220 -0.25 -22.14 -4.74
N ALA A 221 -0.69 -20.93 -4.40
CA ALA A 221 -1.83 -20.28 -5.04
C ALA A 221 -1.52 -19.86 -6.48
N ARG A 222 -0.29 -19.41 -6.76
CA ARG A 222 0.19 -19.08 -8.11
C ARG A 222 0.26 -20.32 -9.00
N GLU A 223 0.85 -21.40 -8.52
CA GLU A 223 0.86 -22.68 -9.24
C GLU A 223 -0.56 -23.17 -9.53
N ALA A 224 -1.45 -23.08 -8.53
CA ALA A 224 -2.86 -23.46 -8.68
C ALA A 224 -3.62 -22.56 -9.68
N PHE A 225 -3.27 -21.27 -9.76
CA PHE A 225 -3.87 -20.37 -10.74
C PHE A 225 -3.45 -20.74 -12.16
N GLU A 226 -2.14 -20.92 -12.38
CA GLU A 226 -1.56 -21.26 -13.68
C GLU A 226 -2.07 -22.60 -14.23
N ASN A 227 -2.34 -23.57 -13.36
CA ASN A 227 -2.85 -24.88 -13.74
C ASN A 227 -4.40 -24.98 -13.69
N GLY A 228 -5.10 -23.90 -13.34
CA GLY A 228 -6.56 -23.82 -13.31
C GLY A 228 -7.24 -24.59 -12.17
N THR A 229 -6.52 -24.86 -11.07
CA THR A 229 -7.06 -25.54 -9.87
C THR A 229 -7.29 -24.61 -8.68
N LEU A 230 -6.91 -23.33 -8.77
CA LEU A 230 -7.15 -22.35 -7.72
C LEU A 230 -8.66 -22.13 -7.53
N LEU A 231 -9.13 -22.33 -6.30
CA LEU A 231 -10.52 -22.06 -5.94
C LEU A 231 -10.72 -20.57 -5.65
N ARG A 232 -11.77 -20.01 -6.23
CA ARG A 232 -12.18 -18.61 -6.10
C ARG A 232 -13.34 -18.51 -5.14
N LYS A 233 -13.12 -17.87 -3.99
CA LYS A 233 -14.15 -17.73 -2.96
C LYS A 233 -14.55 -16.28 -2.78
N LEU A 234 -15.85 -15.99 -2.92
CA LEU A 234 -16.41 -14.70 -2.59
C LEU A 234 -16.91 -14.72 -1.14
N VAL A 235 -16.36 -13.86 -0.29
CA VAL A 235 -16.83 -13.66 1.09
C VAL A 235 -17.64 -12.38 1.13
N VAL A 236 -18.95 -12.49 1.34
CA VAL A 236 -19.86 -11.36 1.45
C VAL A 236 -20.12 -11.04 2.92
N LEU A 237 -19.71 -9.85 3.34
CA LEU A 237 -20.01 -9.32 4.67
C LEU A 237 -21.30 -8.51 4.62
N GLN A 238 -22.24 -8.79 5.53
CA GLN A 238 -23.49 -8.04 5.67
C GLN A 238 -23.68 -7.46 7.07
N ASP A 239 -24.22 -6.23 7.13
CA ASP A 239 -24.64 -5.59 8.39
C ASP A 239 -25.87 -6.30 8.97
N ARG A 240 -26.78 -6.70 8.10
CA ARG A 240 -28.06 -7.29 8.47
C ARG A 240 -27.91 -8.75 8.89
N THR A 241 -28.64 -9.12 9.93
CA THR A 241 -28.74 -10.51 10.39
C THR A 241 -29.93 -11.24 9.75
N ASP A 242 -30.83 -10.50 9.11
CA ASP A 242 -31.98 -10.97 8.34
C ASP A 242 -31.75 -10.88 6.82
N GLY A 243 -32.49 -11.66 6.02
CA GLY A 243 -32.30 -11.74 4.56
C GLY A 243 -31.15 -12.66 4.14
N GLY A 244 -30.61 -12.48 2.94
CA GLY A 244 -29.42 -13.21 2.47
C GLY A 244 -29.71 -14.31 1.44
N THR A 245 -30.21 -13.91 0.27
CA THR A 245 -30.18 -14.75 -0.92
C THR A 245 -29.16 -14.21 -1.92
N PHE A 246 -28.66 -15.13 -2.72
CA PHE A 246 -27.81 -14.86 -3.87
C PHE A 246 -28.69 -14.93 -5.10
N ASP A 247 -28.58 -13.93 -5.96
CA ASP A 247 -29.22 -13.97 -7.25
C ASP A 247 -28.49 -14.93 -8.18
N GLU A 248 -29.21 -15.49 -9.15
CA GLU A 248 -28.65 -16.46 -10.10
C GLU A 248 -27.55 -15.88 -10.98
N SER A 249 -27.50 -14.54 -11.15
CA SER A 249 -26.44 -13.87 -11.91
C SER A 249 -25.03 -14.12 -11.38
N LEU A 250 -24.87 -14.45 -10.09
CA LEU A 250 -23.55 -14.77 -9.53
C LEU A 250 -22.93 -16.04 -10.12
N ALA A 251 -23.74 -16.93 -10.71
CA ALA A 251 -23.24 -18.11 -11.42
C ALA A 251 -22.54 -17.79 -12.75
N ASP A 252 -22.72 -16.57 -13.28
CA ASP A 252 -22.02 -16.10 -14.49
C ASP A 252 -20.60 -15.60 -14.19
N LEU A 253 -20.25 -15.46 -12.90
CA LEU A 253 -18.92 -15.07 -12.46
C LEU A 253 -18.04 -16.29 -12.17
N PRO A 254 -16.72 -16.17 -12.30
CA PRO A 254 -15.80 -17.26 -11.97
C PRO A 254 -15.65 -17.37 -10.44
N ILE A 255 -16.70 -17.84 -9.77
CA ILE A 255 -16.76 -18.00 -8.33
C ILE A 255 -17.12 -19.45 -8.02
N ASP A 256 -16.20 -20.16 -7.35
CA ASP A 256 -16.40 -21.56 -6.99
C ASP A 256 -17.14 -21.71 -5.67
N LYS A 257 -16.96 -20.75 -4.76
CA LYS A 257 -17.55 -20.77 -3.42
C LYS A 257 -18.02 -19.38 -3.00
N ILE A 258 -19.15 -19.33 -2.30
CA ILE A 258 -19.65 -18.10 -1.70
C ILE A 258 -19.87 -18.33 -0.20
N ASP A 259 -19.27 -17.46 0.62
CA ASP A 259 -19.43 -17.43 2.07
C ASP A 259 -20.18 -16.15 2.47
N LEU A 260 -21.23 -16.27 3.27
CA LEU A 260 -22.04 -15.14 3.74
C LEU A 260 -21.85 -14.94 5.24
N ARG A 261 -21.26 -13.81 5.64
CA ARG A 261 -21.05 -13.46 7.04
C ARG A 261 -21.94 -12.31 7.46
N LYS A 262 -22.95 -12.63 8.27
CA LYS A 262 -23.96 -11.68 8.75
C LYS A 262 -23.57 -11.03 10.08
N GLY A 263 -23.96 -9.77 10.26
CA GLY A 263 -23.65 -9.00 11.46
C GLY A 263 -22.17 -8.69 11.62
N ALA A 264 -21.38 -8.85 10.55
CA ALA A 264 -19.92 -8.69 10.52
C ALA A 264 -19.48 -7.32 9.97
N GLY A 265 -20.38 -6.54 9.39
CA GLY A 265 -20.14 -5.15 9.05
C GLY A 265 -20.51 -4.25 10.24
N ARG A 266 -19.51 -3.65 10.88
CA ARG A 266 -19.72 -2.43 11.68
C ARG A 266 -18.99 -1.30 10.96
N ARG A 267 -19.76 -0.33 10.46
CA ARG A 267 -19.23 0.93 9.97
C ARG A 267 -18.69 1.72 11.17
N ASN A 268 -17.44 2.18 11.09
CA ASN A 268 -16.95 3.25 11.97
C ASN A 268 -17.46 4.61 11.48
#